data_AF-A0A2H9PF47-F1
#
_entry.id   AF-A0A2H9PF47-F1
#
_cell.length_a   1.000
_cell.length_b   1.000
_cell.length_c   1.000
_cell.angle_alpha   90.00
_cell.angle_beta   90.00
_cell.angle_gamma   90.00
#
_symmetry.space_group_name_H-M   'P 1'
#
loop_
_entity.id
_entity.type
_entity.pdbx_description
1 polymer ?
#
loop_
_entity_poly.entity_id
_entity_poly.type
_entity_poly.pdbx_seq_one_letter_code
_entity_poly.pdbx_strand_id
1 'polypeptide(L)'
;MLLNNEANGRWVNGSIGKIKKFGYDGENDRDVIFVKLSNGNLVDVVPHKWEIFHFYYDNEKKTIATEILGKFVQYPLKLAWAITIHKSQGKTFDKVVVDLRRAAFAPGQIYVALSRCRTLEGISLTKPIKKGHIFMDWRIVKFMTSYQYKLSENEMSMEGKIKMIKKAIKEKLYLEMTYLKANDEKSRRIIKPYAVGKKEYLGRKFDGVEGYCFKRKEDRMFRVDRILEMKIVDKS
;
A
#
# COMPACT_ATOMS: atom_id res chain seq x y z
N MET A 1 -3.90 24.35 -4.36
CA MET A 1 -2.86 23.36 -4.05
C MET A 1 -1.55 23.85 -4.62
N LEU A 2 -0.47 23.79 -3.85
CA LEU A 2 0.86 24.23 -4.26
C LEU A 2 1.56 23.12 -5.07
N LEU A 3 2.37 23.46 -6.07
CA LEU A 3 2.90 22.52 -7.08
C LEU A 3 4.41 22.27 -6.99
N ASN A 4 5.10 22.92 -6.07
CA ASN A 4 6.54 22.81 -5.85
C ASN A 4 6.85 22.68 -4.35
N ASN A 5 8.09 22.34 -4.03
CA ASN A 5 8.65 22.49 -2.68
C ASN A 5 9.29 23.88 -2.61
N GLU A 6 9.04 24.60 -1.53
CA GLU A 6 9.71 25.89 -1.30
C GLU A 6 10.99 25.69 -0.49
N ALA A 7 12.03 26.48 -0.82
CA ALA A 7 13.38 26.28 -0.32
C ALA A 7 13.49 26.40 1.21
N ASN A 8 12.70 27.26 1.84
CA ASN A 8 12.67 27.45 3.29
C ASN A 8 11.70 26.49 3.99
N GLY A 9 11.10 25.54 3.27
CA GLY A 9 10.19 24.55 3.82
C GLY A 9 8.84 25.11 4.26
N ARG A 10 8.47 26.33 3.84
CA ARG A 10 7.18 26.94 4.21
C ARG A 10 5.99 26.13 3.67
N TRP A 11 6.20 25.43 2.56
CA TRP A 11 5.29 24.41 2.04
C TRP A 11 6.03 23.35 1.23
N VAL A 12 5.32 22.24 0.99
CA VAL A 12 5.77 21.14 0.13
C VAL A 12 4.79 20.92 -1.01
N ASN A 13 5.20 20.16 -2.01
CA ASN A 13 4.39 19.86 -3.19
C ASN A 13 3.06 19.21 -2.77
N GLY A 14 2.00 19.90 -3.11
CA GLY A 14 0.62 19.58 -2.85
C GLY A 14 0.15 19.90 -1.44
N SER A 15 0.79 20.83 -0.74
CA SER A 15 0.14 21.60 0.33
C SER A 15 -1.14 22.25 -0.18
N ILE A 16 -2.17 22.29 0.66
CA ILE A 16 -3.49 22.85 0.32
C ILE A 16 -3.73 24.07 1.19
N GLY A 17 -4.35 25.08 0.60
CA GLY A 17 -4.72 26.30 1.26
C GLY A 17 -5.80 27.04 0.50
N LYS A 18 -6.32 28.10 1.13
CA LYS A 18 -7.30 29.01 0.54
C LYS A 18 -6.60 30.32 0.20
N ILE A 19 -6.82 30.85 -1.00
CA ILE A 19 -6.37 32.20 -1.36
C ILE A 19 -7.07 33.19 -0.42
N LYS A 20 -6.31 34.13 0.13
CA LYS A 20 -6.81 35.15 1.07
C LYS A 20 -6.82 36.54 0.46
N LYS A 21 -5.73 36.92 -0.21
CA LYS A 21 -5.62 38.21 -0.90
C LYS A 21 -4.58 38.13 -2.00
N PHE A 22 -4.68 39.08 -2.92
CA PHE A 22 -3.66 39.41 -3.89
C PHE A 22 -2.96 40.69 -3.42
N GLY A 23 -1.65 40.78 -3.62
CA GLY A 23 -0.86 41.96 -3.35
C GLY A 23 0.17 42.16 -4.45
N TYR A 24 1.02 43.16 -4.26
CA TYR A 24 2.04 43.56 -5.23
C TYR A 24 3.34 43.86 -4.48
N ASP A 25 4.43 43.30 -4.97
CA ASP A 25 5.81 43.47 -4.49
C ASP A 25 6.48 44.50 -5.39
N GLY A 26 6.49 45.76 -4.92
CA GLY A 26 7.01 46.89 -5.70
C GLY A 26 8.52 46.92 -5.87
N GLU A 27 9.28 46.16 -5.06
CA GLU A 27 10.74 46.05 -5.22
C GLU A 27 11.08 45.14 -6.41
N ASN A 28 10.30 44.08 -6.62
CA ASN A 28 10.54 43.08 -7.67
C ASN A 28 9.56 43.19 -8.85
N ASP A 29 8.75 44.25 -8.90
CA ASP A 29 7.71 44.52 -9.91
C ASP A 29 6.87 43.27 -10.25
N ARG A 30 6.22 42.69 -9.24
CA ARG A 30 5.45 41.44 -9.42
C ARG A 30 4.25 41.33 -8.49
N ASP A 31 3.22 40.65 -8.98
CA ASP A 31 2.09 40.25 -8.14
C ASP A 31 2.49 39.17 -7.12
N VAL A 32 1.78 39.14 -5.99
CA VAL A 32 1.98 38.18 -4.89
C VAL A 32 0.65 37.62 -4.45
N ILE A 33 0.56 36.29 -4.34
CA ILE A 33 -0.66 35.60 -3.90
C ILE A 33 -0.49 35.14 -2.45
N PHE A 34 -1.34 35.63 -1.54
CA PHE A 34 -1.33 35.21 -0.15
C PHE A 34 -2.28 34.03 0.06
N VAL A 35 -1.74 32.90 0.51
CA VAL A 35 -2.46 31.64 0.70
C VAL A 35 -2.45 31.25 2.18
N LYS A 36 -3.63 31.06 2.78
CA LYS A 36 -3.76 30.45 4.11
C LYS A 36 -3.75 28.94 3.97
N LEU A 37 -2.65 28.31 4.37
CA LEU A 37 -2.45 26.86 4.35
C LEU A 37 -3.36 26.17 5.37
N SER A 38 -3.56 24.85 5.19
CA SER A 38 -4.38 24.02 6.08
C SER A 38 -3.83 23.93 7.51
N ASN A 39 -2.52 24.14 7.70
CA ASN A 39 -1.89 24.22 9.03
C ASN A 39 -2.10 25.59 9.72
N GLY A 40 -2.79 26.53 9.07
CA GLY A 40 -3.08 27.86 9.61
C GLY A 40 -2.12 28.95 9.12
N ASN A 41 -0.94 28.60 8.63
CA ASN A 41 0.09 29.56 8.20
C ASN A 41 -0.37 30.36 6.98
N LEU A 42 -0.07 31.65 6.97
CA LEU A 42 -0.23 32.51 5.81
C LEU A 42 1.11 32.59 5.07
N VAL A 43 1.11 32.25 3.79
CA VAL A 43 2.32 32.30 2.94
C VAL A 43 2.09 33.18 1.73
N ASP A 44 3.09 33.95 1.36
CA ASP A 44 3.22 34.64 0.08
C ASP A 44 3.75 33.67 -0.98
N VAL A 45 3.09 33.65 -2.13
CA VAL A 45 3.43 32.79 -3.26
C VAL A 45 3.73 33.67 -4.47
N VAL A 46 4.93 33.49 -5.02
CA VAL A 46 5.45 34.19 -6.19
C VAL A 46 5.60 33.23 -7.38
N PRO A 47 5.78 33.73 -8.61
CA PRO A 47 6.03 32.87 -9.76
C PRO A 47 7.25 31.96 -9.55
N HIS A 48 7.09 30.69 -9.89
CA HIS A 48 8.14 29.69 -9.89
C HIS A 48 8.54 29.37 -11.33
N LYS A 49 9.82 29.06 -11.52
CA LYS A 49 10.39 28.72 -12.82
C LYS A 49 10.66 27.21 -12.86
N TRP A 50 10.06 26.53 -13.82
CA TRP A 50 10.36 25.14 -14.17
C TRP A 50 11.27 25.10 -15.39
N GLU A 51 12.20 24.16 -15.39
CA GLU A 51 13.07 23.87 -16.52
C GLU A 51 12.68 22.51 -17.11
N ILE A 52 12.55 22.46 -18.44
CA ILE A 52 12.24 21.23 -19.17
C ILE A 52 13.55 20.66 -19.65
N PHE A 53 13.87 19.47 -19.19
CA PHE A 53 15.11 18.77 -19.50
C PHE A 53 14.91 17.75 -20.62
N HIS A 54 15.87 17.70 -21.55
CA HIS A 54 16.04 16.60 -22.49
C HIS A 54 17.22 15.76 -22.07
N PHE A 55 17.00 14.45 -22.03
CA PHE A 55 18.04 13.48 -21.73
C PHE A 55 18.46 12.82 -23.04
N TYR A 56 19.74 12.89 -23.36
CA TYR A 56 20.32 12.25 -24.53
C TYR A 56 21.51 11.39 -24.13
N TYR A 57 21.81 10.38 -24.93
CA TYR A 57 22.97 9.53 -24.70
C TYR A 57 24.20 10.18 -25.35
N ASP A 58 25.18 10.54 -24.55
CA ASP A 58 26.47 11.05 -25.01
C ASP A 58 27.36 9.84 -25.35
N ASN A 59 27.53 9.59 -26.66
CA ASN A 59 28.30 8.45 -27.17
C ASN A 59 29.80 8.53 -26.82
N GLU A 60 30.35 9.73 -26.66
CA GLU A 60 31.77 9.92 -26.35
C GLU A 60 32.03 9.61 -24.87
N LYS A 61 31.17 10.14 -24.00
CA LYS A 61 31.30 9.96 -22.54
C LYS A 61 30.67 8.66 -22.05
N LYS A 62 29.90 7.97 -22.90
CA LYS A 62 29.09 6.80 -22.56
C LYS A 62 28.16 7.03 -21.37
N THR A 63 27.66 8.25 -21.22
CA THR A 63 26.77 8.67 -20.13
C THR A 63 25.48 9.26 -20.67
N ILE A 64 24.44 9.30 -19.83
CA ILE A 64 23.25 10.08 -20.12
C ILE A 64 23.56 11.53 -19.76
N ALA A 65 23.57 12.40 -20.76
CA ALA A 65 23.70 13.83 -20.59
C ALA A 65 22.31 14.49 -20.55
N THR A 66 22.26 15.70 -20.01
CA THR A 66 21.02 16.48 -19.87
C THR A 66 21.22 17.88 -20.39
N GLU A 67 20.28 18.37 -21.19
CA GLU A 67 20.22 19.76 -21.63
C GLU A 67 18.87 20.40 -21.30
N ILE A 68 18.84 21.73 -21.17
CA ILE A 68 17.61 22.49 -20.93
C ILE A 68 17.00 22.85 -22.28
N LEU A 69 15.85 22.26 -22.62
CA LEU A 69 15.11 22.61 -23.84
C LEU A 69 14.32 23.90 -23.70
N GLY A 70 13.90 24.23 -22.48
CA GLY A 70 12.99 25.35 -22.26
C GLY A 70 12.72 25.64 -20.80
N LYS A 71 12.12 26.81 -20.57
CA LYS A 71 11.80 27.34 -19.24
C LYS A 71 10.34 27.80 -19.25
N PHE A 72 9.62 27.51 -18.18
CA PHE A 72 8.23 27.94 -17.98
C PHE A 72 8.13 28.63 -16.61
N VAL A 73 7.53 29.83 -16.57
CA VAL A 73 7.38 30.62 -15.34
C VAL A 73 5.90 30.82 -15.05
N GLN A 74 5.45 30.43 -13.85
CA GLN A 74 4.05 30.53 -13.43
C GLN A 74 3.94 30.43 -11.91
N TYR A 75 2.86 30.95 -11.33
CA TYR A 75 2.54 30.65 -9.93
C TYR A 75 2.40 29.14 -9.72
N PRO A 76 3.06 28.54 -8.71
CA PRO A 76 2.99 27.11 -8.45
C PRO A 76 1.68 26.74 -7.76
N LEU A 77 0.55 27.12 -8.35
CA LEU A 77 -0.79 26.92 -7.81
C LEU A 77 -1.67 26.20 -8.82
N LYS A 78 -2.50 25.29 -8.31
CA LYS A 78 -3.61 24.67 -9.04
C LYS A 78 -4.87 24.64 -8.18
N LEU A 79 -6.03 24.81 -8.82
CA LEU A 79 -7.32 24.59 -8.18
C LEU A 79 -7.37 23.17 -7.58
N ALA A 80 -7.94 23.05 -6.38
CA ALA A 80 -7.80 21.85 -5.56
C ALA A 80 -9.13 21.36 -4.95
N TRP A 81 -10.27 21.78 -5.50
CA TRP A 81 -11.57 21.21 -5.13
C TRP A 81 -11.68 19.73 -5.50
N ALA A 82 -11.04 19.35 -6.61
CA ALA A 82 -10.91 17.96 -7.03
C ALA A 82 -9.46 17.69 -7.43
N ILE A 83 -8.97 16.50 -7.06
CA ILE A 83 -7.66 16.00 -7.46
C ILE A 83 -7.82 14.57 -7.96
N THR A 84 -6.95 14.14 -8.86
CA THR A 84 -6.92 12.74 -9.29
C THR A 84 -6.36 11.87 -8.16
N ILE A 85 -6.79 10.60 -8.10
CA ILE A 85 -6.27 9.62 -7.14
C ILE A 85 -4.74 9.54 -7.20
N HIS A 86 -4.16 9.56 -8.41
CA HIS A 86 -2.70 9.59 -8.60
C HIS A 86 -2.03 10.81 -7.94
N LYS A 87 -2.62 12.01 -8.03
CA LYS A 87 -2.08 13.22 -7.39
C LYS A 87 -2.37 13.29 -5.87
N SER A 88 -3.22 12.41 -5.37
CA SER A 88 -3.48 12.25 -3.93
C SER A 88 -2.47 11.33 -3.24
N GLN A 89 -1.64 10.58 -3.99
CA GLN A 89 -0.69 9.63 -3.43
C GLN A 89 0.27 10.31 -2.43
N GLY A 90 0.44 9.69 -1.26
CA GLY A 90 1.26 10.24 -0.18
C GLY A 90 0.60 11.37 0.61
N LYS A 91 -0.65 11.74 0.30
CA LYS A 91 -1.41 12.76 1.03
C LYS A 91 -2.38 12.14 2.02
N THR A 92 -2.73 12.92 3.03
CA THR A 92 -3.71 12.55 4.06
C THR A 92 -4.75 13.65 4.17
N PHE A 93 -6.02 13.27 4.18
CA PHE A 93 -7.17 14.15 4.25
C PHE A 93 -8.08 13.75 5.42
N ASP A 94 -8.82 14.71 5.94
CA ASP A 94 -9.81 14.46 7.01
C ASP A 94 -11.19 14.11 6.43
N LYS A 95 -11.54 14.68 5.26
CA LYS A 95 -12.78 14.40 4.55
C LYS A 95 -12.51 14.31 3.05
N VAL A 96 -13.07 13.31 2.39
CA VAL A 96 -12.96 13.09 0.94
C VAL A 96 -14.29 12.66 0.35
N VAL A 97 -14.56 13.16 -0.86
CA VAL A 97 -15.60 12.61 -1.72
C VAL A 97 -14.89 11.85 -2.84
N VAL A 98 -15.08 10.53 -2.88
CA VAL A 98 -14.49 9.68 -3.91
C VAL A 98 -15.46 9.57 -5.09
N ASP A 99 -15.07 10.19 -6.20
CA ASP A 99 -15.79 10.06 -7.46
C ASP A 99 -15.47 8.71 -8.12
N LEU A 100 -16.48 7.85 -8.20
CA LEU A 100 -16.44 6.51 -8.80
C LEU A 100 -17.33 6.41 -10.03
N ARG A 101 -17.65 7.54 -10.69
CA ARG A 101 -18.43 7.54 -11.94
C ARG A 101 -17.74 6.76 -13.05
N ARG A 102 -16.40 6.81 -13.11
CA ARG A 102 -15.57 5.96 -13.97
C ARG A 102 -14.98 4.83 -13.13
N ALA A 103 -14.95 3.62 -13.68
CA ALA A 103 -14.34 2.48 -13.01
C ALA A 103 -12.84 2.72 -12.76
N ALA A 104 -12.32 2.15 -11.68
CA ALA A 104 -10.88 2.10 -11.46
C ALA A 104 -10.22 1.34 -12.62
N PHE A 105 -9.15 1.92 -13.17
CA PHE A 105 -8.44 1.37 -14.33
C PHE A 105 -7.05 0.85 -13.98
N ALA A 106 -6.54 1.21 -12.80
CA ALA A 106 -5.23 0.77 -12.32
C ALA A 106 -5.35 -0.12 -11.07
N PRO A 107 -4.51 -1.17 -10.95
CA PRO A 107 -4.46 -2.00 -9.74
C PRO A 107 -4.20 -1.15 -8.48
N GLY A 108 -4.93 -1.43 -7.40
CA GLY A 108 -4.77 -0.71 -6.13
C GLY A 108 -5.27 0.74 -6.12
N GLN A 109 -5.82 1.28 -7.21
CA GLN A 109 -6.28 2.68 -7.28
C GLN A 109 -7.38 2.99 -6.26
N ILE A 110 -8.36 2.10 -6.06
CA ILE A 110 -9.39 2.25 -5.03
C ILE A 110 -8.78 2.25 -3.63
N TYR A 111 -7.82 1.35 -3.37
CA TYR A 111 -7.11 1.30 -2.10
C TYR A 111 -6.35 2.61 -1.83
N VAL A 112 -5.68 3.17 -2.84
CA VAL A 112 -5.02 4.48 -2.72
C VAL A 112 -6.04 5.54 -2.33
N ALA A 113 -7.18 5.63 -3.05
CA ALA A 113 -8.21 6.63 -2.80
C ALA A 113 -8.78 6.56 -1.37
N LEU A 114 -9.14 5.36 -0.91
CA LEU A 114 -9.70 5.15 0.42
C LEU A 114 -8.68 5.39 1.52
N SER A 115 -7.43 4.95 1.34
CA SER A 115 -6.36 5.11 2.33
C SER A 115 -5.85 6.54 2.49
N ARG A 116 -6.32 7.50 1.68
CA ARG A 116 -5.96 8.91 1.89
C ARG A 116 -6.78 9.56 3.00
N CYS A 117 -7.90 8.98 3.41
CA CYS A 117 -8.73 9.53 4.48
C CYS A 117 -8.33 8.92 5.83
N ARG A 118 -8.26 9.75 6.87
CA ARG A 118 -7.88 9.29 8.23
C ARG A 118 -8.92 8.37 8.86
N THR A 119 -10.20 8.64 8.59
CA THR A 119 -11.32 7.95 9.22
C THR A 119 -12.31 7.50 8.16
N LEU A 120 -13.09 6.46 8.47
CA LEU A 120 -14.11 5.94 7.57
C LEU A 120 -15.26 6.94 7.41
N GLU A 121 -15.61 7.63 8.50
CA GLU A 121 -16.65 8.67 8.57
C GLU A 121 -16.31 9.88 7.69
N GLY A 122 -15.03 10.11 7.43
CA GLY A 122 -14.56 11.14 6.51
C GLY A 122 -14.73 10.79 5.03
N ILE A 123 -15.10 9.55 4.69
CA ILE A 123 -15.22 9.07 3.31
C ILE A 123 -16.68 9.13 2.86
N SER A 124 -16.92 9.84 1.76
CA SER A 124 -18.19 9.76 1.02
C SER A 124 -17.94 9.19 -0.38
N LEU A 125 -18.78 8.28 -0.81
CA LEU A 125 -18.69 7.65 -2.13
C LEU A 125 -19.84 8.15 -3.01
N THR A 126 -19.50 8.62 -4.21
CA THR A 126 -20.53 9.01 -5.21
C THR A 126 -21.32 7.83 -5.77
N LYS A 127 -20.77 6.61 -5.72
CA LYS A 127 -21.40 5.34 -6.11
C LYS A 127 -20.90 4.19 -5.24
N PRO A 128 -21.65 3.09 -5.09
CA PRO A 128 -21.16 1.88 -4.41
C PRO A 128 -19.93 1.27 -5.08
N ILE A 129 -18.97 0.78 -4.28
CA ILE A 129 -17.82 0.02 -4.78
C ILE A 129 -18.27 -1.39 -5.16
N LYS A 130 -17.97 -1.81 -6.40
CA LYS A 130 -18.19 -3.18 -6.87
C LYS A 130 -16.91 -4.00 -6.73
N LYS A 131 -17.04 -5.33 -6.60
CA LYS A 131 -15.88 -6.25 -6.53
C LYS A 131 -14.91 -6.06 -7.70
N GLY A 132 -15.41 -5.82 -8.91
CA GLY A 132 -14.57 -5.59 -10.09
C GLY A 132 -13.71 -4.31 -10.04
N HIS A 133 -14.00 -3.37 -9.13
CA HIS A 133 -13.15 -2.19 -8.92
C HIS A 133 -11.92 -2.50 -8.05
N ILE A 134 -11.93 -3.65 -7.37
CA ILE A 134 -10.87 -4.05 -6.44
C ILE A 134 -10.07 -5.16 -7.10
N PHE A 135 -8.95 -4.79 -7.69
CA PHE A 135 -8.03 -5.72 -8.31
C PHE A 135 -6.58 -5.33 -8.03
N MET A 136 -5.71 -6.34 -8.07
CA MET A 136 -4.29 -6.24 -7.80
C MET A 136 -3.53 -6.85 -8.98
N ASP A 137 -2.30 -6.38 -9.20
CA ASP A 137 -1.39 -6.99 -10.15
C ASP A 137 -0.90 -8.33 -9.58
N TRP A 138 -1.09 -9.41 -10.33
CA TRP A 138 -0.74 -10.77 -9.91
C TRP A 138 0.75 -10.92 -9.61
N ARG A 139 1.62 -10.14 -10.27
CA ARG A 139 3.07 -10.12 -10.00
C ARG A 139 3.36 -9.65 -8.58
N ILE A 140 2.61 -8.66 -8.10
CA ILE A 140 2.73 -8.16 -6.72
C ILE A 140 2.19 -9.18 -5.72
N VAL A 141 1.06 -9.83 -6.02
CA VAL A 141 0.54 -10.92 -5.16
C VAL A 141 1.57 -12.03 -5.03
N LYS A 142 2.13 -12.51 -6.14
CA LYS A 142 3.17 -13.54 -6.15
C LYS A 142 4.41 -13.12 -5.37
N PHE A 143 4.87 -11.89 -5.56
CA PHE A 143 6.01 -11.34 -4.82
C PHE A 143 5.73 -11.35 -3.31
N MET A 144 4.60 -10.80 -2.88
CA MET A 144 4.22 -10.72 -1.46
C MET A 144 4.06 -12.11 -0.83
N THR A 145 3.42 -13.05 -1.53
CA THR A 145 3.31 -14.45 -1.07
C THR A 145 4.68 -15.09 -0.93
N SER A 146 5.57 -14.95 -1.92
CA SER A 146 6.92 -15.51 -1.85
C SER A 146 7.75 -14.91 -0.70
N TYR A 147 7.57 -13.62 -0.44
CA TYR A 147 8.26 -12.92 0.63
C TYR A 147 7.72 -13.35 2.01
N GLN A 148 6.41 -13.54 2.15
CA GLN A 148 5.81 -14.07 3.38
C GLN A 148 6.33 -15.48 3.72
N TYR A 149 6.52 -16.34 2.72
CA TYR A 149 7.14 -17.64 2.95
C TYR A 149 8.60 -17.53 3.42
N LYS A 150 9.38 -16.60 2.85
CA LYS A 150 10.74 -16.34 3.32
C LYS A 150 10.78 -15.83 4.77
N LEU A 151 9.91 -14.88 5.13
CA LEU A 151 9.80 -14.39 6.50
C LEU A 151 9.43 -15.51 7.47
N SER A 152 8.45 -16.33 7.09
CA SER A 152 8.03 -17.48 7.88
C SER A 152 9.16 -18.50 8.08
N GLU A 153 9.95 -18.79 7.04
CA GLU A 153 11.09 -19.70 7.14
C GLU A 153 12.19 -19.15 8.05
N ASN A 154 12.42 -17.82 8.02
CA ASN A 154 13.37 -17.15 8.91
C ASN A 154 12.90 -17.17 10.38
N GLU A 155 11.60 -17.00 10.64
CA GLU A 155 11.04 -17.08 12.00
C GLU A 155 11.01 -18.50 12.54
N MET A 156 10.58 -19.46 11.71
CA MET A 156 10.50 -20.87 12.06
C MET A 156 10.70 -21.71 10.82
N SER A 157 11.85 -22.39 10.77
CA SER A 157 12.16 -23.29 9.65
C SER A 157 11.11 -24.38 9.49
N MET A 158 11.03 -24.95 8.29
CA MET A 158 10.17 -26.09 8.00
C MET A 158 10.36 -27.24 9.00
N GLU A 159 11.61 -27.53 9.38
CA GLU A 159 11.92 -28.52 10.40
C GLU A 159 11.41 -28.11 11.80
N GLY A 160 11.55 -26.84 12.16
CA GLY A 160 11.01 -26.28 13.40
C GLY A 160 9.49 -26.43 13.49
N LYS A 161 8.77 -26.15 12.40
CA LYS A 161 7.32 -26.35 12.31
C LYS A 161 6.95 -27.82 12.52
N ILE A 162 7.65 -28.75 11.86
CA ILE A 162 7.39 -30.19 12.02
C ILE A 162 7.66 -30.64 13.47
N LYS A 163 8.76 -30.17 14.09
CA LYS A 163 9.07 -30.47 15.51
C LYS A 163 7.97 -29.97 16.45
N MET A 164 7.48 -28.74 16.25
CA MET A 164 6.37 -28.19 17.04
C MET A 164 5.07 -28.97 16.85
N ILE A 165 4.75 -29.39 15.62
CA ILE A 165 3.56 -30.22 15.36
C ILE A 165 3.69 -31.58 16.05
N LYS A 166 4.85 -32.23 15.96
CA LYS A 166 5.11 -33.50 16.66
C LYS A 166 4.96 -33.36 18.18
N LYS A 167 5.47 -32.26 18.75
CA LYS A 167 5.29 -31.94 20.18
C LYS A 167 3.80 -31.82 20.52
N ALA A 168 3.04 -31.05 19.74
CA ALA A 168 1.60 -30.87 19.97
C ALA A 168 0.81 -32.19 19.86
N ILE A 169 1.16 -33.08 18.93
CA ILE A 169 0.55 -34.42 18.84
C ILE A 169 0.85 -35.25 20.10
N LYS A 170 2.11 -35.29 20.53
CA LYS A 170 2.56 -36.06 21.71
C LYS A 170 1.88 -35.59 23.00
N GLU A 171 1.82 -34.27 23.19
CA GLU A 171 1.27 -33.63 24.39
C GLU A 171 -0.25 -33.38 24.29
N LYS A 172 -0.90 -33.78 23.19
CA LYS A 172 -2.33 -33.56 22.90
C LYS A 172 -2.77 -32.09 22.97
N LEU A 173 -1.87 -31.18 22.58
CA LEU A 173 -2.07 -29.73 22.58
C LEU A 173 -2.73 -29.23 21.29
N TYR A 174 -3.21 -27.99 21.32
CA TYR A 174 -3.83 -27.34 20.18
C TYR A 174 -2.82 -26.41 19.49
N LEU A 175 -2.95 -26.27 18.18
CA LEU A 175 -2.14 -25.36 17.39
C LEU A 175 -3.02 -24.25 16.83
N GLU A 176 -2.68 -23.01 17.15
CA GLU A 176 -3.16 -21.86 16.41
C GLU A 176 -2.17 -21.55 15.28
N MET A 177 -2.69 -21.39 14.06
CA MET A 177 -1.88 -21.10 12.89
C MET A 177 -2.50 -20.06 11.96
N THR A 178 -1.63 -19.30 11.30
CA THR A 178 -1.97 -18.44 10.16
C THR A 178 -1.69 -19.22 8.87
N TYR A 179 -2.75 -19.71 8.22
CA TYR A 179 -2.64 -20.54 7.02
C TYR A 179 -2.92 -19.76 5.75
N LEU A 180 -2.04 -19.85 4.74
CA LEU A 180 -2.25 -19.25 3.42
C LEU A 180 -2.99 -20.22 2.48
N LYS A 181 -4.21 -19.87 2.08
CA LYS A 181 -5.01 -20.66 1.13
C LYS A 181 -4.44 -20.59 -0.29
N ALA A 182 -4.96 -21.42 -1.19
CA ALA A 182 -4.54 -21.44 -2.60
C ALA A 182 -4.86 -20.13 -3.36
N ASN A 183 -5.80 -19.33 -2.87
CA ASN A 183 -6.16 -18.01 -3.41
C ASN A 183 -5.42 -16.86 -2.70
N ASP A 184 -4.27 -17.12 -2.07
CA ASP A 184 -3.46 -16.17 -1.31
C ASP A 184 -4.20 -15.48 -0.14
N GLU A 185 -5.32 -16.06 0.29
CA GLU A 185 -6.12 -15.54 1.39
C GLU A 185 -5.66 -16.15 2.71
N LYS A 186 -5.25 -15.31 3.66
CA LYS A 186 -4.87 -15.75 5.00
C LYS A 186 -6.09 -16.21 5.79
N SER A 187 -5.96 -17.30 6.52
CA SER A 187 -6.96 -17.76 7.47
C SER A 187 -6.30 -18.21 8.76
N ARG A 188 -6.64 -17.54 9.85
CA ARG A 188 -6.36 -18.02 11.20
C ARG A 188 -7.20 -19.26 11.50
N ARG A 189 -6.58 -20.28 12.10
CA ARG A 189 -7.21 -21.57 12.40
C ARG A 189 -6.66 -22.10 13.72
N ILE A 190 -7.53 -22.80 14.46
CA ILE A 190 -7.14 -23.64 15.59
C ILE A 190 -7.37 -25.08 15.15
N ILE A 191 -6.36 -25.93 15.32
CA ILE A 191 -6.44 -27.36 15.02
C ILE A 191 -5.99 -28.20 16.21
N LYS A 192 -6.57 -29.39 16.35
CA LYS A 192 -6.00 -30.46 17.18
C LYS A 192 -5.28 -31.44 16.25
N PRO A 193 -3.95 -31.35 16.11
CA PRO A 193 -3.21 -32.24 15.21
C PRO A 193 -3.18 -33.66 15.77
N TYR A 194 -3.23 -34.65 14.90
CA TYR A 194 -3.06 -36.07 15.28
C TYR A 194 -2.05 -36.81 14.42
N ALA A 195 -1.71 -36.31 13.22
CA ALA A 195 -0.67 -36.89 12.38
C ALA A 195 0.09 -35.82 11.59
N VAL A 196 1.39 -36.05 11.35
CA VAL A 196 2.23 -35.23 10.48
C VAL A 196 3.22 -36.09 9.71
N GLY A 197 3.41 -35.81 8.43
CA GLY A 197 4.38 -36.53 7.61
C GLY A 197 4.27 -36.21 6.13
N LYS A 198 5.05 -36.92 5.31
CA LYS A 198 5.02 -36.79 3.86
C LYS A 198 3.69 -37.29 3.30
N LYS A 199 3.06 -36.50 2.44
CA LYS A 199 1.82 -36.76 1.74
C LYS A 199 2.03 -36.52 0.25
N GLU A 200 1.14 -37.09 -0.56
CA GLU A 200 1.17 -36.95 -2.01
C GLU A 200 -0.21 -36.57 -2.51
N TYR A 201 -0.28 -35.56 -3.38
CA TYR A 201 -1.52 -35.15 -4.03
C TYR A 201 -1.21 -34.73 -5.47
N LEU A 202 -1.90 -35.33 -6.44
CA LEU A 202 -1.70 -35.12 -7.87
C LEU A 202 -0.21 -35.20 -8.28
N GLY A 203 0.50 -36.22 -7.78
CA GLY A 203 1.92 -36.47 -8.07
C GLY A 203 2.91 -35.50 -7.40
N ARG A 204 2.46 -34.59 -6.53
CA ARG A 204 3.34 -33.70 -5.76
C ARG A 204 3.43 -34.12 -4.31
N LYS A 205 4.66 -34.36 -3.85
CA LYS A 205 4.97 -34.67 -2.44
C LYS A 205 5.09 -33.40 -1.61
N PHE A 206 4.53 -33.40 -0.40
CA PHE A 206 4.62 -32.29 0.55
C PHE A 206 4.49 -32.81 2.00
N ASP A 207 4.97 -32.06 2.98
CA ASP A 207 4.68 -32.36 4.39
C ASP A 207 3.30 -31.84 4.77
N GLY A 208 2.43 -32.75 5.21
CA GLY A 208 1.07 -32.46 5.64
C GLY A 208 0.88 -32.72 7.12
N VAL A 209 0.13 -31.86 7.78
CA VAL A 209 -0.45 -32.09 9.11
C VAL A 209 -1.94 -32.37 8.99
N GLU A 210 -2.38 -33.44 9.62
CA GLU A 210 -3.79 -33.80 9.75
C GLU A 210 -4.27 -33.47 11.16
N GLY A 211 -5.45 -32.87 11.24
CA GLY A 211 -6.03 -32.47 12.52
C GLY A 211 -7.47 -32.01 12.38
N TYR A 212 -8.18 -32.08 13.50
CA TYR A 212 -9.55 -31.58 13.60
C TYR A 212 -9.53 -30.04 13.58
N CYS A 213 -10.20 -29.43 12.61
CA CYS A 213 -10.23 -27.97 12.44
C CYS A 213 -11.47 -27.34 13.07
N PHE A 214 -11.31 -26.66 14.20
CA PHE A 214 -12.42 -26.06 14.96
C PHE A 214 -13.21 -25.00 14.18
N LYS A 215 -12.56 -24.26 13.29
CA LYS A 215 -13.22 -23.27 12.43
C LYS A 215 -14.16 -23.91 11.40
N ARG A 216 -13.88 -25.14 10.97
CA ARG A 216 -14.67 -25.87 9.95
C ARG A 216 -15.51 -27.00 10.53
N LYS A 217 -15.23 -27.40 11.78
CA LYS A 217 -15.86 -28.51 12.49
C LYS A 217 -15.70 -29.86 11.77
N GLU A 218 -14.58 -30.04 11.08
CA GLU A 218 -14.25 -31.25 10.29
C GLU A 218 -12.74 -31.56 10.38
N ASP A 219 -12.38 -32.81 10.13
CA ASP A 219 -10.97 -33.21 9.97
C ASP A 219 -10.41 -32.72 8.65
N ARG A 220 -9.21 -32.13 8.70
CA ARG A 220 -8.57 -31.55 7.52
C ARG A 220 -7.08 -31.82 7.51
N MET A 221 -6.56 -31.86 6.28
CA MET A 221 -5.14 -31.84 5.99
C MET A 221 -4.70 -30.42 5.63
N PHE A 222 -3.57 -29.99 6.21
CA PHE A 222 -2.93 -28.72 5.93
C PHE A 222 -1.49 -28.98 5.48
N ARG A 223 -1.07 -28.35 4.39
CA ARG A 223 0.33 -28.39 3.99
C ARG A 223 1.16 -27.52 4.92
N VAL A 224 2.23 -28.06 5.48
CA VAL A 224 3.07 -27.38 6.49
C VAL A 224 3.80 -26.17 5.88
N ASP A 225 4.20 -26.26 4.61
CA ASP A 225 4.83 -25.16 3.87
C ASP A 225 3.91 -23.93 3.71
N ARG A 226 2.59 -24.13 3.85
CA ARG A 226 1.59 -23.05 3.78
C ARG A 226 1.20 -22.45 5.13
N ILE A 227 1.81 -22.92 6.21
CA ILE A 227 1.66 -22.37 7.56
C ILE A 227 2.67 -21.22 7.70
N LEU A 228 2.17 -19.99 7.78
CA LEU A 228 3.01 -18.79 7.91
C LEU A 228 3.48 -18.58 9.35
N GLU A 229 2.58 -18.79 10.31
CA GLU A 229 2.85 -18.64 11.73
C GLU A 229 2.14 -19.77 12.46
N MET A 230 2.72 -20.22 13.57
CA MET A 230 2.15 -21.28 14.39
C MET A 230 2.58 -21.13 15.84
N LYS A 231 1.64 -21.35 16.75
CA LYS A 231 1.92 -21.45 18.19
C LYS A 231 1.03 -22.49 18.84
N ILE A 232 1.52 -23.04 19.94
CA ILE A 232 0.75 -23.89 20.83
C ILE A 232 -0.21 -23.01 21.61
N VAL A 233 -1.45 -23.48 21.77
CA VAL A 233 -2.47 -22.83 22.60
C VAL A 233 -3.14 -23.87 23.48
N ASP A 234 -3.51 -23.45 24.69
CA ASP A 234 -4.39 -24.23 25.55
C ASP A 234 -5.84 -24.04 25.10
N LYS A 235 -6.66 -25.08 25.28
CA LYS A 235 -8.09 -24.99 24.99
C LYS A 235 -8.73 -24.07 26.04
N SER A 236 -9.01 -22.82 25.67
CA SER A 236 -10.02 -22.02 26.38
C SER A 236 -11.40 -22.58 26.06
#